data_AF-W7JL20-F1
#
_entry.id   AF-W7JL20-F1
#
_cell.length_a   1.000
_cell.length_b   1.000
_cell.length_c   1.000
_cell.angle_alpha   90.00
_cell.angle_beta   90.00
_cell.angle_gamma   90.00
#
_symmetry.space_group_name_H-M   'P 1'
#
loop_
_entity.id
_entity.type
_entity.pdbx_description
1 polymer ?
#
loop_
_entity_poly.entity_id
_entity_poly.type
_entity_poly.pdbx_seq_one_letter_code
_entity_poly.pdbx_strand_id
1 'polypeptide(L)'
;MSEEEVIANDSSNTNVDSDVDEQRELLETRTAQELFDMGRLEFKENKNYDVAAERFSMAVEKKVKELNIEGSIHSDLREFYLSFADALLTKEEEKNDLFEFLKKKKQVEVSDNEEAADKEEEVTDEQLAFEMFEFARKCFEKLLEEKKDVPKRDILNYTYVFIRLGDINLLNHFFFEALKVKN
;
A
#
# COMPACT_ATOMS: atom_id res chain seq x y z
N MET A 1 22.88 24.18 58.80
CA MET A 1 22.71 22.72 58.85
C MET A 1 21.20 22.49 58.74
N SER A 2 20.58 22.23 57.61
CA SER A 2 21.04 21.72 56.31
C SER A 2 20.03 22.15 55.23
N GLU A 3 20.52 22.30 54.02
CA GLU A 3 19.81 22.57 52.78
C GLU A 3 18.82 21.44 52.44
N GLU A 4 17.69 21.78 51.83
CA GLU A 4 17.07 20.90 50.84
C GLU A 4 16.28 21.74 49.83
N GLU A 5 16.93 21.93 48.68
CA GLU A 5 16.43 22.55 47.47
C GLU A 5 15.60 21.50 46.72
N VAL A 6 14.27 21.67 46.70
CA VAL A 6 13.40 20.79 45.89
C VAL A 6 13.29 21.42 44.50
N ILE A 7 14.11 20.89 43.59
CA ILE A 7 14.03 21.13 42.15
C ILE A 7 12.72 20.49 41.65
N ALA A 8 11.72 21.31 41.34
CA ALA A 8 10.56 20.86 40.59
C ALA A 8 11.00 20.67 39.13
N ASN A 9 11.13 19.41 38.72
CA ASN A 9 11.38 19.02 37.33
C ASN A 9 10.29 19.61 36.42
N ASP A 10 10.73 20.57 35.60
CA ASP A 10 10.13 20.91 34.33
C ASP A 10 10.24 19.69 33.41
N SER A 11 9.11 19.18 32.95
CA SER A 11 9.03 18.29 31.79
C SER A 11 7.65 18.52 31.17
N SER A 12 7.59 19.64 30.47
CA SER A 12 6.65 19.98 29.42
C SER A 12 6.25 18.78 28.57
N ASN A 13 4.98 18.41 28.65
CA ASN A 13 4.37 17.38 27.83
C ASN A 13 3.62 18.04 26.67
N THR A 14 4.33 18.76 25.80
CA THR A 14 3.73 19.57 24.72
C THR A 14 4.41 19.47 23.35
N ASN A 15 5.36 18.54 23.14
CA ASN A 15 6.21 18.56 21.92
C ASN A 15 5.92 17.47 20.87
N VAL A 16 4.89 16.63 21.04
CA VAL A 16 4.66 15.52 20.09
C VAL A 16 3.89 15.95 18.85
N ASP A 17 2.96 16.90 18.97
CA ASP A 17 2.14 17.36 17.83
C ASP A 17 2.91 18.29 16.87
N SER A 18 3.87 19.09 17.36
CA SER A 18 4.65 20.00 16.50
C SER A 18 5.59 19.24 15.55
N ASP A 19 6.18 18.15 16.02
CA ASP A 19 7.20 17.40 15.27
C ASP A 19 6.58 16.58 14.12
N VAL A 20 5.32 16.16 14.26
CA VAL A 20 4.58 15.41 13.23
C VAL A 20 4.16 16.33 12.08
N ASP A 21 3.67 17.55 12.40
CA ASP A 21 3.30 18.53 11.39
C ASP A 21 4.51 19.04 10.60
N GLU A 22 5.66 19.29 11.26
CA GLU A 22 6.89 19.69 10.58
C GLU A 22 7.42 18.62 9.60
N GLN A 23 7.35 17.34 9.98
CA GLN A 23 7.75 16.25 9.09
C GLN A 23 6.84 16.15 7.86
N ARG A 24 5.53 16.35 8.04
CA ARG A 24 4.56 16.32 6.94
C ARG A 24 4.79 17.47 5.97
N GLU A 25 5.01 18.69 6.47
CA GLU A 25 5.36 19.85 5.63
C GLU A 25 6.65 19.61 4.83
N LEU A 26 7.66 18.98 5.44
CA LEU A 26 8.89 18.64 4.72
C LEU A 26 8.66 17.63 3.59
N LEU A 27 7.78 16.64 3.79
CA LEU A 27 7.41 15.67 2.75
C LEU A 27 6.62 16.33 1.61
N GLU A 28 5.81 17.36 1.89
CA GLU A 28 5.09 18.11 0.87
C GLU A 28 6.00 18.86 -0.11
N THR A 29 7.25 19.14 0.25
CA THR A 29 8.22 19.78 -0.66
C THR A 29 8.93 18.80 -1.60
N ARG A 30 8.87 17.49 -1.31
CA ARG A 30 9.60 16.44 -2.06
C ARG A 30 8.96 16.12 -3.40
N THR A 31 9.74 15.77 -4.41
CA THR A 31 9.21 15.28 -5.69
C THR A 31 8.55 13.91 -5.54
N ALA A 32 7.72 13.51 -6.52
CA ALA A 32 7.14 12.17 -6.52
C ALA A 32 8.20 11.07 -6.47
N GLN A 33 9.32 11.25 -7.19
CA GLN A 33 10.40 10.26 -7.23
C GLN A 33 11.14 10.15 -5.88
N GLU A 34 11.40 11.28 -5.20
CA GLU A 34 12.03 11.25 -3.87
C GLU A 34 11.15 10.51 -2.86
N LEU A 35 9.84 10.78 -2.84
CA LEU A 35 8.89 10.06 -1.98
C LEU A 35 8.87 8.57 -2.29
N PHE A 36 8.90 8.22 -3.58
CA PHE A 36 8.96 6.83 -4.03
C PHE A 36 10.25 6.12 -3.57
N ASP A 37 11.41 6.77 -3.71
CA ASP A 37 12.68 6.21 -3.27
C ASP A 37 12.74 6.06 -1.74
N MET A 38 12.16 7.02 -1.00
CA MET A 38 11.98 6.94 0.45
C MET A 38 11.05 5.78 0.84
N GLY A 39 9.96 5.55 0.09
CA GLY A 39 9.07 4.41 0.31
C GLY A 39 9.77 3.08 0.06
N ARG A 40 10.60 3.00 -1.00
CA ARG A 40 11.40 1.81 -1.29
C ARG A 40 12.42 1.49 -0.19
N LEU A 41 13.03 2.51 0.41
CA LEU A 41 13.95 2.35 1.52
C LEU A 41 13.24 1.73 2.74
N GLU A 42 12.07 2.23 3.10
CA GLU A 42 11.29 1.67 4.22
C GLU A 42 10.84 0.24 3.93
N PHE A 43 10.36 0.00 2.71
CA PHE A 43 9.86 -1.32 2.32
C PHE A 43 10.96 -2.39 2.34
N LYS A 44 12.13 -2.08 1.76
CA LYS A 44 13.18 -3.10 1.55
C LYS A 44 14.14 -3.23 2.72
N GLU A 45 14.58 -2.12 3.28
CA GLU A 45 15.66 -2.12 4.26
C GLU A 45 15.09 -2.12 5.69
N ASN A 46 14.11 -1.25 5.96
CA ASN A 46 13.57 -1.10 7.32
C ASN A 46 12.41 -2.07 7.61
N LYS A 47 11.81 -2.67 6.57
CA LYS A 47 10.59 -3.49 6.65
C LYS A 47 9.44 -2.77 7.37
N ASN A 48 9.39 -1.45 7.21
CA ASN A 48 8.33 -0.62 7.78
C ASN A 48 7.26 -0.40 6.72
N TYR A 49 6.36 -1.38 6.58
CA TYR A 49 5.39 -1.41 5.49
C TYR A 49 4.30 -0.34 5.63
N ASP A 50 3.93 0.04 6.86
CA ASP A 50 3.02 1.16 7.13
C ASP A 50 3.57 2.48 6.55
N VAL A 51 4.79 2.83 6.93
CA VAL A 51 5.43 4.07 6.45
C VAL A 51 5.77 3.98 4.96
N ALA A 52 6.10 2.80 4.45
CA ALA A 52 6.28 2.59 3.01
C ALA A 52 4.99 2.87 2.23
N ALA A 53 3.84 2.34 2.68
CA ALA A 53 2.55 2.54 2.05
C ALA A 53 2.15 4.02 2.03
N GLU A 54 2.33 4.74 3.14
CA GLU A 54 2.08 6.18 3.22
C GLU A 54 2.94 6.96 2.20
N ARG A 55 4.25 6.68 2.17
CA ARG A 55 5.17 7.34 1.23
C ARG A 55 4.83 7.04 -0.23
N PHE A 56 4.45 5.80 -0.54
CA PHE A 56 4.03 5.44 -1.89
C PHE A 56 2.70 6.09 -2.27
N SER A 57 1.74 6.19 -1.35
CA SER A 57 0.49 6.92 -1.58
C SER A 57 0.76 8.38 -1.96
N MET A 58 1.57 9.08 -1.15
CA MET A 58 1.98 10.46 -1.45
C MET A 58 2.70 10.58 -2.80
N ALA A 59 3.57 9.61 -3.11
CA ALA A 59 4.30 9.56 -4.38
C ALA A 59 3.35 9.40 -5.58
N VAL A 60 2.34 8.54 -5.48
CA VAL A 60 1.30 8.35 -6.51
C VAL A 60 0.53 9.65 -6.73
N GLU A 61 -0.02 10.25 -5.68
CA GLU A 61 -0.78 11.50 -5.78
C GLU A 61 0.03 12.60 -6.44
N LYS A 62 1.29 12.72 -6.04
CA LYS A 62 2.20 13.73 -6.58
C LYS A 62 2.55 13.44 -8.03
N LYS A 63 2.76 12.17 -8.39
CA LYS A 63 3.06 11.80 -9.77
C LYS A 63 1.89 12.05 -10.71
N VAL A 64 0.66 11.82 -10.26
CA VAL A 64 -0.58 12.15 -11.00
C VAL A 64 -0.65 13.65 -11.27
N LYS A 65 -0.36 14.49 -10.27
CA LYS A 65 -0.31 15.95 -10.40
C LYS A 65 0.82 16.40 -11.35
N GLU A 66 2.02 15.85 -11.21
CA GLU A 66 3.17 16.15 -12.08
C GLU A 66 2.88 15.84 -13.57
N LEU A 67 2.16 14.75 -13.82
CA LEU A 67 1.79 14.32 -15.17
C LEU A 67 0.52 15.02 -15.71
N ASN A 68 -0.20 15.76 -14.86
CA ASN A 68 -1.45 16.46 -15.19
C ASN A 68 -2.53 15.53 -15.79
N ILE A 69 -2.75 14.39 -15.15
CA ILE A 69 -3.62 13.29 -15.60
C ILE A 69 -4.70 12.96 -14.56
N GLU A 70 -5.63 13.88 -14.31
CA GLU A 70 -6.76 13.59 -13.43
C GLU A 70 -7.64 12.47 -14.02
N GLY A 71 -7.72 11.33 -13.32
CA GLY A 71 -8.58 10.20 -13.68
C GLY A 71 -8.17 9.42 -14.93
N SER A 72 -6.94 9.60 -15.45
CA SER A 72 -6.45 8.90 -16.65
C SER A 72 -5.28 7.97 -16.35
N ILE A 73 -5.20 6.86 -17.10
CA ILE A 73 -4.10 5.89 -17.01
C ILE A 73 -2.88 6.40 -17.79
N HIS A 74 -1.70 6.37 -17.15
CA HIS A 74 -0.43 6.75 -17.77
C HIS A 74 0.67 5.74 -17.45
N SER A 75 1.45 5.35 -18.45
CA SER A 75 2.43 4.26 -18.33
C SER A 75 3.52 4.55 -17.29
N ASP A 76 3.86 5.82 -17.03
CA ASP A 76 4.83 6.20 -15.99
C ASP A 76 4.36 6.00 -14.53
N LEU A 77 3.08 5.75 -14.29
CA LEU A 77 2.58 5.41 -12.94
C LEU A 77 2.73 3.92 -12.59
N ARG A 78 3.12 3.07 -13.56
CA ARG A 78 3.16 1.59 -13.40
C ARG A 78 3.92 1.12 -12.16
N GLU A 79 5.11 1.67 -11.91
CA GLU A 79 5.95 1.28 -10.76
C GLU A 79 5.46 1.87 -9.44
N PHE A 80 4.84 3.05 -9.50
CA PHE A 80 4.25 3.74 -8.35
C PHE A 80 3.07 2.93 -7.80
N TYR A 81 2.12 2.59 -8.67
CA TYR A 81 0.99 1.75 -8.28
C TYR A 81 1.43 0.35 -7.83
N LEU A 82 2.34 -0.29 -8.56
CA LEU A 82 2.85 -1.61 -8.19
C LEU A 82 3.46 -1.62 -6.77
N SER A 83 4.36 -0.68 -6.48
CA SER A 83 5.03 -0.66 -5.18
C SER A 83 4.10 -0.27 -4.04
N PHE A 84 3.12 0.60 -4.32
CA PHE A 84 2.09 0.93 -3.33
C PHE A 84 1.22 -0.30 -3.01
N ALA A 85 0.77 -1.01 -4.04
CA ALA A 85 -0.02 -2.23 -3.89
C ALA A 85 0.73 -3.31 -3.08
N ASP A 86 2.02 -3.53 -3.40
CA ASP A 86 2.87 -4.45 -2.64
C ASP A 86 2.99 -4.03 -1.17
N ALA A 87 3.18 -2.75 -0.87
CA ALA A 87 3.27 -2.26 0.51
C ALA A 87 2.00 -2.53 1.31
N LEU A 88 0.83 -2.25 0.74
CA LEU A 88 -0.47 -2.50 1.36
C LEU A 88 -0.68 -4.00 1.61
N LEU A 89 -0.46 -4.83 0.58
CA LEU A 89 -0.71 -6.26 0.70
C LEU A 89 0.28 -6.94 1.65
N THR A 90 1.58 -6.61 1.58
CA THR A 90 2.58 -7.19 2.50
C THR A 90 2.34 -6.77 3.95
N LYS A 91 1.92 -5.52 4.19
CA LYS A 91 1.49 -5.07 5.52
C LYS A 91 0.35 -5.94 6.06
N GLU A 92 -0.63 -6.27 5.22
CA GLU A 92 -1.77 -7.11 5.61
C GLU A 92 -1.37 -8.58 5.81
N GLU A 93 -0.49 -9.11 4.94
CA GLU A 93 0.08 -10.46 5.06
C GLU A 93 0.93 -10.64 6.33
N GLU A 94 1.64 -9.60 6.80
CA GLU A 94 2.39 -9.69 8.07
C GLU A 94 1.50 -9.57 9.31
N LYS A 95 0.37 -8.86 9.23
CA LYS A 95 -0.63 -8.81 10.30
C LYS A 95 -1.40 -10.13 10.42
N ASN A 96 -1.74 -10.71 9.28
CA ASN A 96 -2.48 -11.96 9.21
C ASN A 96 -1.51 -13.13 9.21
N ASP A 97 -1.26 -13.68 10.38
CA ASP A 97 -0.51 -14.93 10.51
C ASP A 97 -1.19 -15.99 9.60
N LEU A 98 -0.52 -16.45 8.54
CA LEU A 98 -1.05 -17.42 7.58
C LEU A 98 -1.63 -18.67 8.29
N PHE A 99 -1.11 -18.97 9.49
CA PHE A 99 -1.59 -20.01 10.40
C PHE A 99 -2.89 -19.68 11.15
N GLU A 100 -3.16 -18.43 11.49
CA GLU A 100 -4.45 -17.97 12.04
C GLU A 100 -5.56 -18.10 10.98
N PHE A 101 -5.26 -17.77 9.72
CA PHE A 101 -6.21 -17.89 8.60
C PHE A 101 -6.57 -19.36 8.34
N LEU A 102 -5.58 -20.27 8.35
CA LEU A 102 -5.82 -21.71 8.27
C LEU A 102 -6.55 -22.28 9.50
N LYS A 103 -6.40 -21.69 10.69
CA LYS A 103 -7.18 -22.05 11.89
C LYS A 103 -8.64 -21.60 11.78
N LYS A 104 -8.90 -20.38 11.31
CA LYS A 104 -10.27 -19.88 11.04
C LYS A 104 -10.99 -20.77 10.01
N LYS A 105 -10.27 -21.29 9.02
CA LYS A 105 -10.76 -22.29 8.04
C LYS A 105 -11.36 -23.55 8.68
N LYS A 106 -10.98 -23.89 9.92
CA LYS A 106 -11.50 -25.06 10.64
C LYS A 106 -12.73 -24.76 11.51
N GLN A 107 -13.04 -23.49 11.78
CA GLN A 107 -14.20 -23.08 12.59
C GLN A 107 -15.39 -22.60 11.76
N VAL A 108 -15.18 -22.17 10.51
CA VAL A 108 -16.25 -21.60 9.66
C VAL A 108 -17.21 -22.65 9.06
N GLU A 109 -16.96 -23.96 9.20
CA GLU A 109 -17.99 -24.97 8.85
C GLU A 109 -19.18 -25.00 9.83
N VAL A 110 -19.21 -24.18 10.90
CA VAL A 110 -20.36 -24.10 11.82
C VAL A 110 -20.61 -22.66 12.29
N SER A 111 -21.19 -21.81 11.44
CA SER A 111 -22.31 -20.93 11.82
C SER A 111 -22.65 -19.98 10.67
N ASP A 112 -23.72 -20.29 9.95
CA ASP A 112 -24.50 -19.28 9.26
C ASP A 112 -25.13 -18.38 10.32
N ASN A 113 -24.80 -17.09 10.32
CA ASN A 113 -25.67 -16.09 10.89
C ASN A 113 -25.51 -14.78 10.11
N GLU A 114 -26.54 -14.48 9.34
CA GLU A 114 -26.79 -13.22 8.66
C GLU A 114 -27.08 -12.13 9.70
N GLU A 115 -26.17 -11.17 9.87
CA GLU A 115 -26.52 -9.84 10.38
C GLU A 115 -25.85 -8.79 9.49
N ALA A 116 -26.59 -8.39 8.46
CA ALA A 116 -26.33 -7.17 7.70
C ALA A 116 -26.61 -5.96 8.61
N ALA A 117 -25.57 -5.18 8.90
CA ALA A 117 -25.69 -3.89 9.54
C ALA A 117 -24.87 -2.87 8.74
N ASP A 118 -25.59 -1.90 8.17
CA ASP A 118 -25.08 -0.72 7.46
C ASP A 118 -24.01 0.03 8.28
N LYS A 119 -22.75 -0.35 8.10
CA LYS A 119 -21.58 0.50 8.32
C LYS A 119 -21.02 0.78 6.93
N GLU A 120 -20.67 2.03 6.64
CA GLU A 120 -19.78 2.31 5.51
C GLU A 120 -18.56 1.40 5.67
N GLU A 121 -18.45 0.38 4.81
CA GLU A 121 -17.31 -0.55 4.85
C GLU A 121 -16.06 0.28 4.60
N GLU A 122 -15.24 0.43 5.65
CA GLU A 122 -13.91 1.01 5.54
C GLU A 122 -13.13 0.18 4.53
N VAL A 123 -12.65 0.84 3.46
CA VAL A 123 -11.86 0.18 2.41
C VAL A 123 -10.63 -0.44 3.06
N THR A 124 -10.52 -1.76 2.98
CA THR A 124 -9.40 -2.47 3.60
C THR A 124 -8.11 -2.26 2.82
N ASP A 125 -6.96 -2.42 3.48
CA ASP A 125 -5.65 -2.37 2.81
C ASP A 125 -5.59 -3.40 1.66
N GLU A 126 -6.23 -4.57 1.80
CA GLU A 126 -6.34 -5.59 0.76
C GLU A 126 -7.18 -5.14 -0.45
N GLN A 127 -8.35 -4.54 -0.22
CA GLN A 127 -9.20 -4.00 -1.29
C GLN A 127 -8.47 -2.88 -2.03
N LEU A 128 -7.81 -1.97 -1.31
CA LEU A 128 -7.02 -0.91 -1.91
C LEU A 128 -5.82 -1.48 -2.69
N ALA A 129 -5.13 -2.49 -2.16
CA ALA A 129 -4.05 -3.17 -2.87
C ALA A 129 -4.52 -3.77 -4.19
N PHE A 130 -5.70 -4.41 -4.20
CA PHE A 130 -6.31 -4.95 -5.43
C PHE A 130 -6.52 -3.85 -6.48
N GLU A 131 -7.12 -2.72 -6.08
CA GLU A 131 -7.34 -1.59 -6.99
C GLU A 131 -6.01 -1.03 -7.53
N MET A 132 -4.99 -0.91 -6.68
CA MET A 132 -3.68 -0.43 -7.09
C MET A 132 -2.97 -1.40 -8.04
N PHE A 133 -3.09 -2.71 -7.83
CA PHE A 133 -2.59 -3.70 -8.80
C PHE A 133 -3.34 -3.64 -10.14
N GLU A 134 -4.66 -3.42 -10.14
CA GLU A 134 -5.44 -3.20 -11.36
C GLU A 134 -5.01 -1.93 -12.11
N PHE A 135 -4.70 -0.84 -11.40
CA PHE A 135 -4.13 0.36 -12.01
C PHE A 135 -2.72 0.10 -12.56
N ALA A 136 -1.87 -0.62 -11.83
CA ALA A 136 -0.55 -1.02 -12.32
C ALA A 136 -0.67 -1.85 -13.60
N ARG A 137 -1.58 -2.83 -13.65
CA ARG A 137 -1.88 -3.66 -14.82
C ARG A 137 -2.20 -2.80 -16.05
N LYS A 138 -3.15 -1.88 -15.91
CA LYS A 138 -3.54 -0.95 -16.99
C LYS A 138 -2.39 -0.05 -17.44
N CYS A 139 -1.53 0.39 -16.51
CA CYS A 139 -0.35 1.19 -16.86
C CYS A 139 0.70 0.38 -17.65
N PHE A 140 0.90 -0.90 -17.30
CA PHE A 140 1.77 -1.80 -18.06
C PHE A 140 1.19 -2.14 -19.44
N GLU A 141 -0.12 -2.35 -19.56
CA GLU A 141 -0.80 -2.53 -20.86
C GLU A 141 -0.57 -1.34 -21.77
N LYS A 142 -0.79 -0.13 -21.26
CA LYS A 142 -0.51 1.11 -21.98
C LYS A 142 0.96 1.22 -22.40
N LEU A 143 1.90 0.82 -21.55
CA LEU A 143 3.34 0.79 -21.89
C LEU A 143 3.62 -0.14 -23.08
N LEU A 144 3.00 -1.33 -23.10
CA LEU A 144 3.15 -2.33 -24.17
C LEU A 144 2.52 -1.86 -25.49
N GLU A 145 1.44 -1.08 -25.43
CA GLU A 145 0.84 -0.43 -26.60
C GLU A 145 1.73 0.70 -27.16
N GLU A 146 2.35 1.48 -26.27
CA GLU A 146 3.16 2.65 -26.64
C GLU A 146 4.57 2.31 -27.14
N LYS A 147 5.16 1.21 -26.65
CA LYS A 147 6.57 0.87 -26.89
C LYS A 147 6.72 -0.50 -27.52
N LYS A 148 7.48 -0.55 -28.63
CA LYS A 148 7.85 -1.82 -29.28
C LYS A 148 8.85 -2.64 -28.46
N ASP A 149 9.82 -1.98 -27.84
CA ASP A 149 10.85 -2.61 -27.04
C ASP A 149 10.66 -2.24 -25.56
N VAL A 150 10.03 -3.15 -24.82
CA VAL A 150 9.80 -2.99 -23.38
C VAL A 150 10.91 -3.71 -22.60
N PRO A 151 11.52 -3.08 -21.59
CA PRO A 151 12.53 -3.72 -20.75
C PRO A 151 12.01 -5.02 -20.13
N LYS A 152 12.87 -6.06 -20.09
CA LYS A 152 12.52 -7.36 -19.47
C LYS A 152 12.00 -7.21 -18.04
N ARG A 153 12.55 -6.28 -17.27
CA ARG A 153 12.10 -5.97 -15.91
C ARG A 153 10.63 -5.57 -15.90
N ASP A 154 10.19 -4.73 -16.84
CA ASP A 154 8.80 -4.26 -16.88
C ASP A 154 7.85 -5.40 -17.32
N ILE A 155 8.31 -6.30 -18.20
CA ILE A 155 7.56 -7.52 -18.56
C ILE A 155 7.40 -8.45 -17.35
N LEU A 156 8.47 -8.63 -16.56
CA LEU A 156 8.43 -9.44 -15.34
C LEU A 156 7.50 -8.81 -14.30
N ASN A 157 7.58 -7.49 -14.10
CA ASN A 157 6.69 -6.77 -13.19
C ASN A 157 5.23 -6.86 -13.64
N TYR A 158 4.95 -6.76 -14.94
CA TYR A 158 3.59 -6.95 -15.46
C TYR A 158 3.06 -8.36 -15.20
N THR A 159 3.91 -9.38 -15.39
CA THR A 159 3.55 -10.77 -15.07
C THR A 159 3.31 -10.95 -13.57
N TYR A 160 4.14 -10.33 -12.73
CA TYR A 160 4.00 -10.36 -11.28
C TYR A 160 2.68 -9.74 -10.81
N VAL A 161 2.21 -8.65 -11.44
CA VAL A 161 0.90 -8.05 -11.16
C VAL A 161 -0.23 -9.09 -11.31
N PHE A 162 -0.22 -9.90 -12.37
CA PHE A 162 -1.23 -10.95 -12.54
C PHE A 162 -1.17 -12.02 -11.46
N ILE A 163 0.03 -12.39 -11.01
CA ILE A 163 0.19 -13.35 -9.91
C ILE A 163 -0.44 -12.79 -8.65
N ARG A 164 -0.13 -11.54 -8.28
CA ARG A 164 -0.67 -10.92 -7.05
C ARG A 164 -2.18 -10.70 -7.11
N LEU A 165 -2.73 -10.27 -8.25
CA LEU A 165 -4.18 -10.24 -8.46
C LEU A 165 -4.81 -11.62 -8.32
N GLY A 166 -4.14 -12.66 -8.82
CA GLY A 166 -4.55 -14.05 -8.63
C GLY A 166 -4.55 -14.48 -7.16
N ASP A 167 -3.50 -14.14 -6.41
CA ASP A 167 -3.35 -14.42 -4.99
C ASP A 167 -4.48 -13.75 -4.18
N ILE A 168 -4.73 -12.46 -4.40
CA ILE A 168 -5.82 -11.71 -3.73
C ILE A 168 -7.19 -12.34 -4.05
N ASN A 169 -7.46 -12.67 -5.31
CA ASN A 169 -8.72 -13.30 -5.69
C ASN A 169 -8.91 -14.69 -5.06
N LEU A 170 -7.81 -15.44 -4.90
CA LEU A 170 -7.82 -16.73 -4.23
C LEU A 170 -8.11 -16.57 -2.73
N LEU A 171 -7.50 -15.57 -2.08
CA LEU A 171 -7.69 -15.25 -0.67
C LEU A 171 -9.13 -14.79 -0.38
N ASN A 172 -9.71 -13.98 -1.26
CA ASN A 172 -11.10 -13.52 -1.16
C ASN A 172 -12.17 -14.55 -1.60
N HIS A 173 -11.77 -15.80 -1.80
CA HIS A 173 -12.67 -16.89 -2.23
C HIS A 173 -13.37 -16.67 -3.59
N PHE A 174 -12.93 -15.69 -4.39
CA PHE A 174 -13.36 -15.51 -5.78
C PHE A 174 -12.63 -16.48 -6.73
N PHE A 175 -12.68 -17.77 -6.42
CA PHE A 175 -11.97 -18.83 -7.15
C PHE A 175 -12.31 -18.83 -8.66
N PHE A 176 -13.55 -18.46 -8.99
CA PHE A 176 -13.99 -18.34 -10.38
C PHE A 176 -13.51 -17.06 -11.09
N GLU A 177 -13.18 -16.00 -10.36
CA GLU A 177 -12.64 -14.75 -10.94
C GLU A 177 -11.12 -14.82 -11.10
N ALA A 178 -10.41 -15.48 -10.18
CA ALA A 178 -8.99 -15.80 -10.33
C ALA A 178 -8.70 -16.57 -11.65
N LEU A 179 -9.62 -17.45 -12.06
CA LEU A 179 -9.53 -18.21 -13.31
C LEU A 179 -9.98 -17.44 -14.56
N LYS A 180 -10.57 -16.25 -14.41
CA LYS A 180 -11.01 -15.39 -15.52
C LYS A 180 -9.92 -14.43 -16.00
N VAL A 181 -8.75 -14.38 -15.36
CA VAL A 181 -7.55 -13.72 -15.91
C VAL A 181 -7.12 -14.50 -17.15
N LYS A 182 -7.80 -14.25 -18.26
CA LYS A 182 -7.54 -14.86 -19.56
C LYS A 182 -6.57 -13.97 -20.32
N ASN A 183 -5.50 -14.60 -20.81
CA ASN A 183 -4.53 -14.09 -21.77
C ASN A 183 -5.17 -13.40 -22.97
#